data_AF-A0A3R8QZH9-F1
#
_entry.id   AF-A0A3R8QZH9-F1
#
_cell.length_a   1.000
_cell.length_b   1.000
_cell.length_c   1.000
_cell.angle_alpha   90.00
_cell.angle_beta   90.00
_cell.angle_gamma   90.00
#
_symmetry.space_group_name_H-M   'P 1'
#
loop_
_entity.id
_entity.type
_entity.pdbx_description
1 polymer ?
#
loop_
_entity_poly.entity_id
_entity_poly.type
_entity_poly.pdbx_seq_one_letter_code
_entity_poly.pdbx_strand_id
1 'polypeptide(L)'
;MDSFGEYLREQRENIGLPLRKVAAELDIDTSILSKIERNEREATKEMLPIFSKVLIRDLKEVEVKFIVHSIMSQFSELKFIKDGLNETLKSL
;
A
#
# COMPACT_ATOMS: atom_id res chain seq x y z
N MET A 1 -10.15 -3.19 8.80
CA MET A 1 -8.72 -2.86 8.63
C MET A 1 -8.65 -2.08 7.36
N ASP A 2 -8.16 -0.85 7.44
CA ASP A 2 -8.10 0.00 6.27
C ASP A 2 -7.17 -0.64 5.24
N SER A 3 -7.64 -0.65 4.01
CA SER A 3 -6.89 -1.10 2.85
C SER A 3 -5.59 -0.30 2.65
N PHE A 4 -4.68 -0.82 1.83
CA PHE A 4 -3.48 -0.06 1.48
C PHE A 4 -3.82 1.25 0.76
N GLY A 5 -4.84 1.25 -0.11
CA GLY A 5 -5.32 2.46 -0.80
C GLY A 5 -5.86 3.52 0.16
N GLU A 6 -6.67 3.13 1.14
CA GLU A 6 -7.19 4.06 2.17
C GLU A 6 -6.07 4.63 3.03
N TYR A 7 -5.08 3.81 3.42
CA TYR A 7 -3.89 4.28 4.12
C TYR A 7 -3.17 5.38 3.32
N LEU A 8 -2.91 5.16 2.02
CA LEU A 8 -2.26 6.16 1.16
C LEU A 8 -3.07 7.46 1.09
N ARG A 9 -4.39 7.34 0.92
CA ARG A 9 -5.30 8.47 0.89
C ARG A 9 -5.24 9.29 2.17
N GLU A 10 -5.31 8.62 3.31
CA GLU A 10 -5.27 9.25 4.62
C GLU A 10 -3.93 9.99 4.82
N GLN A 11 -2.80 9.34 4.52
CA GLN A 11 -1.49 9.97 4.66
C GLN A 11 -1.36 11.20 3.74
N ARG A 12 -1.89 11.12 2.52
CA ARG A 12 -1.90 12.24 1.56
C ARG A 12 -2.77 13.40 2.05
N GLU A 13 -3.97 13.12 2.55
CA GLU A 13 -4.91 14.13 3.03
C GLU A 13 -4.43 14.80 4.33
N ASN A 14 -3.79 14.04 5.22
CA ASN A 14 -3.20 14.55 6.46
C ASN A 14 -2.12 15.62 6.23
N ILE A 15 -1.38 15.54 5.12
CA ILE A 15 -0.39 16.55 4.72
C ILE A 15 -0.95 17.57 3.71
N GLY A 16 -2.25 17.53 3.42
CA GLY A 16 -2.92 18.46 2.51
C GLY A 16 -2.49 18.33 1.05
N LEU A 17 -1.93 17.20 0.64
CA LEU A 17 -1.33 17.05 -0.68
C LEU A 17 -2.40 16.73 -1.74
N PRO A 18 -2.48 17.50 -2.84
CA PRO A 18 -3.41 17.18 -3.93
C PRO A 18 -3.03 15.87 -4.63
N LEU A 19 -4.02 15.04 -4.99
CA LEU A 19 -3.85 13.81 -5.80
C LEU A 19 -2.89 13.99 -6.98
N ARG A 20 -3.02 15.09 -7.73
CA ARG A 20 -2.19 15.41 -8.89
C ARG A 20 -0.69 15.51 -8.60
N LYS A 21 -0.29 15.88 -7.37
CA LYS A 21 1.12 15.99 -6.99
C LYS A 21 1.73 14.62 -6.79
N VAL A 22 1.02 13.73 -6.11
CA VAL A 22 1.46 12.34 -5.90
C VAL A 22 1.50 11.58 -7.22
N ALA A 23 0.47 11.74 -8.06
CA ALA A 23 0.41 11.09 -9.37
C ALA A 23 1.56 11.51 -10.30
N ALA A 24 1.95 12.79 -10.26
CA ALA A 24 3.08 13.29 -11.05
C ALA A 24 4.43 12.69 -10.61
N GLU A 25 4.65 12.53 -9.29
CA GLU A 25 5.88 11.89 -8.77
C GLU A 25 5.95 10.39 -9.10
N LEU A 26 4.79 9.75 -9.25
CA LEU A 26 4.65 8.35 -9.64
C LEU A 26 4.70 8.14 -11.16
N ASP A 27 4.73 9.21 -11.96
CA ASP A 27 4.61 9.17 -13.42
C ASP A 27 3.36 8.40 -13.91
N ILE A 28 2.21 8.67 -13.27
CA ILE A 28 0.91 8.07 -13.61
C ILE A 28 -0.20 9.11 -13.75
N ASP A 29 -1.29 8.72 -14.41
CA ASP A 29 -2.51 9.52 -14.42
C ASP A 29 -3.11 9.68 -13.01
N THR A 30 -3.65 10.86 -12.74
CA THR A 30 -4.39 11.14 -11.51
C THR A 30 -5.57 10.19 -11.29
N SER A 31 -6.18 9.71 -12.37
CA SER A 31 -7.25 8.71 -12.34
C SER A 31 -6.77 7.35 -11.85
N ILE A 32 -5.52 6.96 -12.16
CA ILE A 32 -4.92 5.71 -11.69
C ILE A 32 -4.71 5.79 -10.18
N LEU A 33 -4.10 6.88 -9.69
CA LEU A 33 -3.92 7.08 -8.27
C LEU A 33 -5.26 7.12 -7.51
N SER A 34 -6.28 7.79 -8.08
CA SER A 34 -7.63 7.83 -7.50
C SER A 34 -8.28 6.44 -7.41
N LYS A 35 -8.01 5.54 -8.37
CA LYS A 35 -8.45 4.14 -8.30
C LYS A 35 -7.68 3.36 -7.23
N ILE A 36 -6.38 3.62 -7.09
CA ILE A 36 -5.56 3.01 -6.04
C ILE A 36 -6.07 3.41 -4.66
N GLU A 37 -6.28 4.70 -4.40
CA GLU A 37 -6.79 5.21 -3.13
C GLU A 37 -8.22 4.76 -2.78
N ARG A 38 -8.95 4.20 -3.75
CA ARG A 38 -10.30 3.61 -3.56
C ARG A 38 -10.30 2.08 -3.65
N ASN A 39 -9.14 1.45 -3.72
CA ASN A 39 -8.96 0.00 -3.87
C ASN A 39 -9.62 -0.61 -5.11
N GLU A 40 -9.85 0.20 -6.14
CA GLU A 40 -10.31 -0.29 -7.45
C GLU A 40 -9.14 -0.76 -8.31
N ARG A 41 -7.91 -0.45 -7.88
CA ARG A 41 -6.66 -0.89 -8.52
C ARG A 41 -5.58 -1.09 -7.46
N GLU A 42 -4.81 -2.16 -7.59
CA GLU A 42 -3.68 -2.42 -6.71
C GLU A 42 -2.48 -1.50 -7.00
N ALA A 43 -1.80 -1.09 -5.94
CA ALA A 43 -0.49 -0.45 -6.06
C ALA A 43 0.58 -1.49 -6.45
N THR A 44 1.65 -1.03 -7.07
CA THR A 44 2.79 -1.88 -7.45
C THR A 44 3.96 -1.69 -6.48
N LYS A 45 4.87 -2.66 -6.40
CA LYS A 45 6.02 -2.61 -5.47
C LYS A 45 6.96 -1.45 -5.79
N GLU A 46 7.08 -1.13 -7.08
CA GLU A 46 7.90 -0.05 -7.62
C GLU A 46 7.41 1.33 -7.16
N MET A 47 6.13 1.45 -6.79
CA MET A 47 5.55 2.69 -6.29
C MET A 47 5.86 2.95 -4.81
N LEU A 48 6.22 1.93 -4.02
CA LEU A 48 6.39 2.05 -2.56
C LEU A 48 7.48 3.06 -2.15
N PRO A 49 8.67 3.08 -2.77
CA PRO A 49 9.69 4.10 -2.46
C PRO A 49 9.21 5.52 -2.76
N ILE A 50 8.42 5.68 -3.82
CA ILE A 50 7.87 6.99 -4.21
C ILE A 50 6.80 7.43 -3.21
N PHE A 51 5.90 6.54 -2.81
CA PHE A 51 4.92 6.83 -1.75
C PHE A 51 5.60 7.23 -0.44
N SER A 52 6.62 6.50 0.00
CA SER A 52 7.42 6.83 1.18
C SER A 52 7.97 8.26 1.10
N LYS A 53 8.63 8.60 -0.01
CA LYS A 53 9.21 9.94 -0.22
C LYS A 53 8.15 11.04 -0.24
N VAL A 54 7.09 10.86 -1.02
CA VAL A 54 6.09 11.91 -1.28
C VAL A 54 5.16 12.14 -0.09
N LEU A 55 4.83 11.07 0.64
CA LEU A 55 3.97 11.12 1.82
C LEU A 55 4.75 11.36 3.12
N ILE A 56 6.08 11.48 3.04
CA ILE A 56 6.97 11.72 4.19
C ILE A 56 6.74 10.64 5.26
N ARG A 57 6.83 9.38 4.81
CA ARG A 57 6.69 8.18 5.65
C ARG A 57 7.91 7.31 5.51
N ASP A 58 8.22 6.58 6.57
CA ASP A 58 9.31 5.61 6.54
C ASP A 58 9.01 4.50 5.52
N LEU A 59 10.01 4.10 4.72
CA LEU A 59 9.81 3.07 3.70
C LEU A 59 9.37 1.74 4.31
N LYS A 60 9.92 1.37 5.48
CA LYS A 60 9.53 0.16 6.20
C LYS A 60 8.07 0.20 6.58
N GLU A 61 7.55 1.36 7.02
CA GLU A 61 6.13 1.51 7.35
C GLU A 61 5.26 1.22 6.13
N VAL A 62 5.59 1.84 4.98
CA VAL A 62 4.86 1.67 3.72
C VAL A 62 4.92 0.21 3.25
N GLU A 63 6.09 -0.41 3.27
CA GLU A 63 6.27 -1.82 2.88
C GLU A 63 5.50 -2.77 3.81
N VAL A 64 5.57 -2.56 5.12
CA VAL A 64 4.82 -3.38 6.08
C VAL A 64 3.31 -3.27 5.84
N LYS A 65 2.79 -2.05 5.65
CA LYS A 65 1.37 -1.84 5.33
C LYS A 65 0.97 -2.54 4.03
N PHE A 66 1.79 -2.44 2.99
CA PHE A 66 1.57 -3.12 1.72
C PHE A 66 1.55 -4.65 1.88
N ILE A 67 2.58 -5.22 2.53
CA ILE A 67 2.71 -6.67 2.76
C ILE A 67 1.51 -7.21 3.52
N VAL A 68 1.13 -6.57 4.63
CA VAL A 68 -0.01 -7.01 5.44
C VAL A 68 -1.30 -6.95 4.62
N HIS A 69 -1.52 -5.88 3.86
CA HIS A 69 -2.70 -5.78 3.00
C HIS A 69 -2.72 -6.89 1.93
N SER A 70 -1.61 -7.11 1.22
CA SER A 70 -1.52 -8.15 0.18
C SER A 70 -1.79 -9.54 0.74
N ILE A 71 -1.23 -9.88 1.91
CA ILE A 71 -1.46 -11.16 2.57
C ILE A 71 -2.93 -11.30 2.98
N MET A 72 -3.49 -10.29 3.63
CA MET A 72 -4.88 -10.32 4.10
C MET A 72 -5.89 -10.37 2.94
N SER A 73 -5.63 -9.63 1.86
CA SER A 73 -6.46 -9.62 0.65
C SER A 73 -6.52 -11.01 -0.01
N GLN A 74 -5.41 -11.75 -0.03
CA GLN A 74 -5.33 -13.04 -0.74
C GLN A 74 -5.66 -14.26 0.14
N PHE A 75 -5.35 -14.22 1.43
CA PHE A 75 -5.30 -15.44 2.25
C PHE A 75 -6.17 -15.38 3.52
N SER A 76 -6.86 -14.27 3.82
CA SER A 76 -7.56 -14.08 5.10
C SER A 76 -8.63 -15.14 5.41
N GLU A 77 -9.22 -15.78 4.39
CA GLU A 77 -10.23 -16.84 4.55
C GLU A 77 -9.62 -18.22 4.83
N LEU A 78 -8.30 -18.38 4.71
CA LEU A 78 -7.64 -19.67 4.90
C LEU A 78 -7.45 -20.00 6.38
N LYS A 79 -8.00 -21.17 6.79
CA LYS A 79 -7.99 -21.66 8.18
C LYS A 79 -6.60 -21.70 8.84
N PHE A 80 -5.56 -21.98 8.06
CA PHE A 80 -4.19 -22.19 8.56
C PHE A 80 -3.21 -21.09 8.12
N ILE A 81 -3.70 -19.88 7.83
CA ILE A 81 -2.86 -18.75 7.41
C ILE A 81 -1.69 -18.50 8.37
N LYS A 82 -1.92 -18.61 9.69
CA LYS A 82 -0.88 -18.41 10.71
C LYS A 82 0.24 -19.43 10.60
N ASP A 83 -0.09 -20.69 10.36
CA ASP A 83 0.90 -21.77 10.24
C ASP A 83 1.74 -21.57 8.96
N GLY A 84 1.09 -21.25 7.83
CA GLY A 84 1.78 -20.94 6.58
C GLY A 84 2.73 -19.74 6.67
N LEU A 85 2.31 -18.67 7.36
CA LEU A 85 3.17 -17.52 7.63
C LEU A 85 4.36 -17.90 8.52
N ASN A 86 4.13 -18.69 9.57
CA ASN A 86 5.21 -19.15 10.45
C ASN A 86 6.23 -20.02 9.71
N GLU A 87 5.80 -20.93 8.83
CA GLU A 87 6.71 -21.73 8.00
C GLU A 87 7.49 -20.87 7.01
N THR A 88 6.87 -19.82 6.45
CA THR A 88 7.54 -18.86 5.55
C THR A 88 8.62 -18.05 6.29
N LEU A 89 8.36 -17.65 7.55
CA LEU A 89 9.33 -16.92 8.36
C LEU A 89 10.57 -17.75 8.72
N LYS A 90 10.46 -19.08 8.77
CA LYS A 90 11.61 -19.97 9.01
C LYS A 90 12.53 -20.11 7.80
N SER A 91 12.06 -19.79 6.61
CA SER A 91 12.80 -19.94 5.35
C SER A 91 13.43 -18.65 4.81
N LEU A 92 13.18 -17.51 5.49
CA LEU A 92 13.79 -16.20 5.24
C LEU A 92 15.09 -16.04 6.04
#